data_AF-A0A7J6S4N3-F1
#
_entry.id   AF-A0A7J6S4N3-F1
#
_cell.length_a   1.000
_cell.length_b   1.000
_cell.length_c   1.000
_cell.angle_alpha   90.00
_cell.angle_beta   90.00
_cell.angle_gamma   90.00
#
_symmetry.space_group_name_H-M   'P 1'
#
loop_
_entity.id
_entity.type
_entity.pdbx_description
1 polymer ?
#
loop_
_entity_poly.entity_id
_entity_poly.type
_entity_poly.pdbx_seq_one_letter_code
_entity_poly.pdbx_strand_id
1 'polypeptide(L)'
;LIFSFALTEDSVDGELVVTAPTGFAFDYECEVVTDSSRVFDATKSTEDRTLPAGYTQSYEPWPDPPFGEITRCTGEGNVARMVINQGLTAEKNYVFRLAILRNPNETPQWNKWLIEFAGEASEPIDGFPVWAFFYGKITASDTSTSSGGFPTRNLVTINLGITNTVPAGGLINILAPAGFLIDSECDATVVERDAGTPIEVLCQGAARPSNECQLLVLSGQELTSNVIYQITLMVT
;
A
#
# COMPACT_ATOMS: atom_id res chain seq x y z
N LEU A 1 -5.15 -7.32 2.47
CA LEU A 1 -5.58 -7.06 3.88
C LEU A 1 -6.10 -8.34 4.49
N ILE A 2 -6.04 -8.47 5.81
CA ILE A 2 -6.54 -9.63 6.54
C ILE A 2 -7.74 -9.19 7.37
N PHE A 3 -8.81 -9.96 7.29
CA PHE A 3 -10.06 -9.74 7.99
C PHE A 3 -10.32 -10.91 8.93
N SER A 4 -10.87 -10.62 10.10
CA SER A 4 -11.40 -11.61 11.03
C SER A 4 -12.87 -11.32 11.30
N PHE A 5 -13.71 -12.35 11.32
CA PHE A 5 -15.13 -12.21 11.62
C PHE A 5 -15.67 -13.47 12.29
N ALA A 6 -16.77 -13.32 13.01
CA ALA A 6 -17.55 -14.42 13.56
C ALA A 6 -19.03 -14.17 13.25
N LEU A 7 -19.77 -15.26 13.08
CA LEU A 7 -21.21 -15.22 12.83
C LEU A 7 -21.99 -15.51 14.11
N THR A 8 -23.19 -14.96 14.21
CA THR A 8 -24.14 -15.29 15.27
C THR A 8 -24.94 -16.56 14.97
N GLU A 9 -25.11 -16.88 13.69
CA GLU A 9 -25.76 -18.12 13.23
C GLU A 9 -24.87 -18.90 12.25
N ASP A 10 -25.16 -20.20 12.08
CA ASP A 10 -24.49 -21.03 11.09
C ASP A 10 -24.75 -20.47 9.69
N SER A 11 -23.70 -20.41 8.88
CA SER A 11 -23.80 -19.87 7.52
C SER A 11 -24.65 -20.75 6.60
N VAL A 12 -25.41 -20.08 5.75
CA VAL A 12 -26.02 -20.64 4.54
C VAL A 12 -25.27 -20.14 3.30
N ASP A 13 -25.55 -20.71 2.14
CA ASP A 13 -25.03 -20.21 0.87
C ASP A 13 -25.36 -18.72 0.72
N GLY A 14 -24.37 -17.90 0.40
CA GLY A 14 -24.58 -16.46 0.38
C GLY A 14 -23.40 -15.67 -0.17
N GLU A 15 -23.58 -14.35 -0.21
CA GLU A 15 -22.54 -13.41 -0.62
C GLU A 15 -21.95 -12.72 0.60
N LEU A 16 -20.64 -12.88 0.82
CA LEU A 16 -19.86 -12.08 1.76
C LEU A 16 -19.39 -10.83 1.05
N VAL A 17 -19.81 -9.68 1.56
CA VAL A 17 -19.53 -8.37 1.00
C VAL A 17 -18.56 -7.64 1.91
N VAL A 18 -17.44 -7.17 1.35
CA VAL A 18 -16.49 -6.28 2.01
C VAL A 18 -16.58 -4.92 1.36
N THR A 19 -16.96 -3.91 2.13
CA THR A 19 -16.95 -2.51 1.68
C THR A 19 -15.78 -1.78 2.33
N ALA A 20 -14.86 -1.32 1.49
CA ALA A 20 -13.71 -0.51 1.87
C ALA A 20 -14.06 0.98 1.96
N PRO A 21 -13.24 1.81 2.63
CA PRO A 21 -13.34 3.25 2.54
C PRO A 21 -13.26 3.77 1.09
N THR A 22 -13.81 4.95 0.84
CA THR A 22 -13.77 5.57 -0.49
C THR A 22 -12.35 5.71 -1.02
N GLY A 23 -12.15 5.34 -2.28
CA GLY A 23 -10.87 5.46 -3.00
C GLY A 23 -9.99 4.22 -2.96
N PHE A 24 -10.24 3.27 -2.04
CA PHE A 24 -9.76 1.90 -2.22
C PHE A 24 -10.42 1.27 -3.45
N ALA A 25 -9.72 0.37 -4.11
CA ALA A 25 -10.26 -0.40 -5.22
C ALA A 25 -9.86 -1.88 -5.13
N PHE A 26 -10.82 -2.75 -5.43
CA PHE A 26 -10.59 -4.19 -5.63
C PHE A 26 -10.50 -4.53 -7.11
N ASP A 27 -9.78 -5.61 -7.41
CA ASP A 27 -9.74 -6.16 -8.76
C ASP A 27 -11.10 -6.79 -9.12
N TYR A 28 -11.47 -6.74 -10.40
CA TYR A 28 -12.70 -7.37 -10.87
C TYR A 28 -12.68 -8.87 -10.60
N GLU A 29 -11.53 -9.53 -10.75
CA GLU A 29 -11.29 -10.90 -10.29
C GLU A 29 -10.49 -10.86 -8.99
N CYS A 30 -11.17 -10.51 -7.89
CA CYS A 30 -10.46 -10.32 -6.62
C CYS A 30 -9.83 -11.61 -6.11
N GLU A 31 -8.60 -11.49 -5.58
CA GLU A 31 -7.89 -12.61 -4.99
C GLU A 31 -8.21 -12.71 -3.49
N VAL A 32 -8.75 -13.86 -3.09
CA VAL A 32 -9.05 -14.20 -1.69
C VAL A 32 -8.30 -15.46 -1.27
N VAL A 33 -7.76 -15.44 -0.04
CA VAL A 33 -7.07 -16.58 0.57
C VAL A 33 -7.70 -16.89 1.92
N THR A 34 -8.26 -18.10 2.03
CA THR A 34 -8.86 -18.66 3.26
C THR A 34 -7.99 -19.75 3.90
N ASP A 35 -6.98 -20.22 3.17
CA ASP A 35 -6.01 -21.21 3.66
C ASP A 35 -5.29 -20.70 4.90
N SER A 36 -5.50 -21.41 6.01
CA SER A 36 -4.98 -21.07 7.34
C SER A 36 -3.45 -21.01 7.40
N SER A 37 -2.73 -21.73 6.54
CA SER A 37 -1.26 -21.65 6.52
C SER A 37 -0.74 -20.41 5.79
N ARG A 38 -1.55 -19.82 4.89
CA ARG A 38 -1.15 -18.75 3.96
C ARG A 38 -1.80 -17.40 4.23
N VAL A 39 -2.91 -17.36 4.98
CA VAL A 39 -3.66 -16.12 5.24
C VAL A 39 -2.79 -15.02 5.86
N PHE A 40 -1.87 -15.40 6.76
CA PHE A 40 -0.91 -14.50 7.40
C PHE A 40 0.45 -14.40 6.69
N ASP A 41 0.70 -15.22 5.67
CA ASP A 41 1.97 -15.26 4.93
C ASP A 41 1.73 -15.63 3.47
N ALA A 42 1.62 -14.61 2.61
CA ALA A 42 1.43 -14.83 1.17
C ALA A 42 2.66 -15.38 0.45
N THR A 43 3.82 -15.45 1.11
CA THR A 43 5.03 -16.02 0.50
C THR A 43 5.05 -17.54 0.57
N LYS A 44 4.20 -18.14 1.41
CA LYS A 44 4.08 -19.59 1.52
C LYS A 44 3.46 -20.22 0.28
N SER A 45 4.09 -21.34 -0.13
CA SER A 45 3.58 -22.23 -1.17
C SER A 45 2.26 -22.88 -0.77
N THR A 46 1.42 -23.20 -1.75
CA THR A 46 0.18 -23.98 -1.59
C THR A 46 0.42 -25.40 -1.07
N GLU A 47 1.66 -25.90 -1.12
CA GLU A 47 2.02 -27.22 -0.59
C GLU A 47 2.37 -27.19 0.91
N ASP A 48 2.75 -26.03 1.45
CA ASP A 48 3.08 -25.87 2.87
C ASP A 48 1.81 -25.67 3.71
N ARG A 49 1.39 -26.74 4.39
CA ARG A 49 0.21 -26.75 5.27
C ARG A 49 0.56 -26.42 6.73
N THR A 50 1.77 -25.95 7.01
CA THR A 50 2.20 -25.66 8.37
C THR A 50 1.48 -24.42 8.90
N LEU A 51 0.67 -24.58 9.95
CA LEU A 51 -0.05 -23.48 10.56
C LEU A 51 0.89 -22.55 11.35
N PRO A 52 0.61 -21.22 11.38
CA PRO A 52 1.29 -20.31 12.30
C PRO A 52 1.13 -20.74 13.75
N ALA A 53 2.16 -20.54 14.57
CA ALA A 53 2.11 -20.84 15.98
C ALA A 53 0.94 -20.09 16.66
N GLY A 54 0.11 -20.82 17.41
CA GLY A 54 -1.05 -20.25 18.11
C GLY A 54 -2.27 -19.99 17.22
N TYR A 55 -2.25 -20.34 15.93
CA TYR A 55 -3.39 -20.10 15.02
C TYR A 55 -4.72 -20.65 15.60
N THR A 56 -4.75 -21.93 15.97
CA THR A 56 -5.95 -22.61 16.48
C THR A 56 -6.38 -22.18 17.88
N GLN A 57 -5.60 -21.31 18.54
CA GLN A 57 -6.01 -20.70 19.81
C GLN A 57 -6.88 -19.46 19.60
N SER A 58 -6.78 -18.82 18.42
CA SER A 58 -7.46 -17.55 18.12
C SER A 58 -8.45 -17.65 16.97
N TYR A 59 -8.24 -18.62 16.06
CA TYR A 59 -8.99 -18.73 14.81
C TYR A 59 -9.39 -20.17 14.52
N GLU A 60 -10.55 -20.32 13.88
CA GLU A 60 -11.04 -21.56 13.32
C GLU A 60 -10.52 -21.72 11.88
N PRO A 61 -9.95 -22.88 11.51
CA PRO A 61 -9.68 -23.19 10.11
C PRO A 61 -10.97 -23.15 9.29
N TRP A 62 -10.89 -22.68 8.05
CA TRP A 62 -12.02 -22.80 7.14
C TRP A 62 -12.31 -24.28 6.87
N PRO A 63 -13.58 -24.69 6.72
CA PRO A 63 -13.93 -26.07 6.41
C PRO A 63 -13.39 -26.48 5.03
N ASP A 64 -13.16 -27.78 4.86
CA ASP A 64 -12.73 -28.32 3.58
C ASP A 64 -13.87 -28.21 2.53
N PRO A 65 -13.55 -27.88 1.26
CA PRO A 65 -14.53 -27.85 0.18
C PRO A 65 -15.33 -29.16 0.06
N PRO A 66 -16.63 -29.10 -0.25
CA PRO A 66 -17.33 -27.94 -0.81
C PRO A 66 -17.89 -26.96 0.25
N PHE A 67 -17.69 -27.23 1.54
CA PHE A 67 -18.22 -26.40 2.62
C PHE A 67 -17.37 -25.16 2.83
N GLY A 68 -17.98 -23.99 3.04
CA GLY A 68 -17.26 -22.72 3.19
C GLY A 68 -16.40 -22.33 1.98
N GLU A 69 -16.53 -23.03 0.85
CA GLU A 69 -15.75 -22.76 -0.34
C GLU A 69 -16.16 -21.42 -0.95
N ILE A 70 -15.17 -20.58 -1.26
CA ILE A 70 -15.41 -19.36 -2.04
C ILE A 70 -15.37 -19.73 -3.51
N THR A 71 -16.53 -19.74 -4.15
CA THR A 71 -16.68 -20.16 -5.56
C THR A 71 -16.49 -19.01 -6.54
N ARG A 72 -16.66 -17.76 -6.08
CA ARG A 72 -16.46 -16.56 -6.89
C ARG A 72 -16.04 -15.38 -6.02
N CYS A 73 -15.14 -14.54 -6.52
CA CYS A 73 -14.82 -13.23 -5.95
C CYS A 73 -14.90 -12.18 -7.07
N THR A 74 -15.72 -11.14 -6.88
CA THR A 74 -15.80 -10.01 -7.81
C THR A 74 -15.64 -8.68 -7.10
N GLY A 75 -14.75 -7.82 -7.60
CA GLY A 75 -14.59 -6.45 -7.13
C GLY A 75 -15.24 -5.40 -8.04
N GLU A 76 -15.87 -4.40 -7.43
CA GLU A 76 -16.41 -3.24 -8.11
C GLU A 76 -16.10 -1.98 -7.28
N GLY A 77 -15.11 -1.21 -7.72
CA GLY A 77 -14.62 -0.06 -6.96
C GLY A 77 -14.15 -0.49 -5.57
N ASN A 78 -14.68 0.17 -4.53
CA ASN A 78 -14.35 -0.11 -3.13
C ASN A 78 -15.17 -1.25 -2.51
N VAL A 79 -15.86 -2.07 -3.31
CA VAL A 79 -16.67 -3.20 -2.82
C VAL A 79 -16.15 -4.51 -3.41
N ALA A 80 -15.95 -5.52 -2.58
CA ALA A 80 -15.66 -6.90 -3.00
C ALA A 80 -16.79 -7.81 -2.58
N ARG A 81 -17.21 -8.71 -3.47
CA ARG A 81 -18.31 -9.65 -3.29
C ARG A 81 -17.81 -11.08 -3.50
N MET A 82 -17.91 -11.91 -2.47
CA MET A 82 -17.47 -13.30 -2.48
C MET A 82 -18.68 -14.22 -2.33
N VAL A 83 -18.88 -15.16 -3.26
CA VAL A 83 -19.91 -16.19 -3.12
C VAL A 83 -19.33 -17.34 -2.32
N ILE A 84 -19.92 -17.61 -1.15
CA ILE A 84 -19.47 -18.62 -0.20
C ILE A 84 -20.55 -19.69 -0.04
N ASN A 85 -20.15 -20.96 -0.14
CA ASN A 85 -21.04 -22.08 0.21
C ASN A 85 -21.21 -22.17 1.73
N GLN A 86 -22.35 -22.70 2.18
CA GLN A 86 -22.60 -23.01 3.59
C GLN A 86 -21.48 -23.83 4.23
N GLY A 87 -21.28 -23.67 5.54
CA GLY A 87 -20.37 -24.52 6.33
C GLY A 87 -19.56 -23.81 7.42
N LEU A 88 -19.54 -22.48 7.44
CA LEU A 88 -19.04 -21.72 8.57
C LEU A 88 -20.04 -21.83 9.74
N THR A 89 -19.53 -22.13 10.93
CA THR A 89 -20.34 -22.33 12.14
C THR A 89 -20.38 -21.07 13.00
N ALA A 90 -21.49 -20.85 13.68
CA ALA A 90 -21.67 -19.74 14.61
C ALA A 90 -20.58 -19.69 15.69
N GLU A 91 -20.31 -18.48 16.19
CA GLU A 91 -19.39 -18.20 17.31
C GLU A 91 -17.91 -18.59 17.06
N LYS A 92 -17.57 -19.00 15.84
CA LYS A 92 -16.19 -19.26 15.42
C LYS A 92 -15.59 -18.05 14.74
N ASN A 93 -14.32 -17.79 15.05
CA ASN A 93 -13.58 -16.67 14.50
C ASN A 93 -12.81 -17.13 13.25
N TYR A 94 -13.28 -16.74 12.08
CA TYR A 94 -12.66 -17.06 10.80
C TYR A 94 -11.81 -15.91 10.30
N VAL A 95 -10.74 -16.23 9.57
CA VAL A 95 -9.88 -15.23 8.94
C VAL A 95 -9.72 -15.47 7.45
N PHE A 96 -9.67 -14.39 6.68
CA PHE A 96 -9.33 -14.46 5.26
C PHE A 96 -8.50 -13.24 4.87
N ARG A 97 -7.75 -13.39 3.78
CA ARG A 97 -6.98 -12.32 3.17
C ARG A 97 -7.62 -11.95 1.84
N LEU A 98 -7.83 -10.66 1.63
CA LEU A 98 -8.34 -10.10 0.38
C LEU A 98 -7.31 -9.13 -0.21
N ALA A 99 -6.99 -9.28 -1.49
CA ALA A 99 -6.08 -8.39 -2.20
C ALA A 99 -6.74 -7.02 -2.48
N ILE A 100 -5.96 -5.95 -2.40
CA ILE A 100 -6.35 -4.61 -2.84
C ILE A 100 -5.66 -4.34 -4.18
N LEU A 101 -6.41 -3.87 -5.17
CA LEU A 101 -5.86 -3.41 -6.44
C LEU A 101 -5.22 -2.03 -6.31
N ARG A 102 -5.87 -1.10 -5.59
CA ARG A 102 -5.36 0.27 -5.39
C ARG A 102 -5.80 0.85 -4.04
N ASN A 103 -4.87 1.55 -3.37
CA ASN A 103 -5.17 2.38 -2.19
C ASN A 103 -5.70 3.76 -2.61
N PRO A 104 -6.45 4.48 -1.75
CA PRO A 104 -6.83 5.87 -2.03
C PRO A 104 -5.59 6.78 -2.06
N ASN A 105 -5.71 7.93 -2.75
CA ASN A 105 -4.61 8.91 -2.85
C ASN A 105 -4.34 9.66 -1.54
N GLU A 106 -5.31 9.66 -0.63
CA GLU A 106 -5.23 10.25 0.70
C GLU A 106 -6.04 9.39 1.66
N THR A 107 -5.79 9.53 2.97
CA THR A 107 -6.59 8.82 3.96
C THR A 107 -8.02 9.38 3.93
N PRO A 108 -9.06 8.56 3.69
CA PRO A 108 -10.42 9.06 3.58
C PRO A 108 -10.91 9.64 4.91
N GLN A 109 -11.74 10.69 4.86
CA GLN A 109 -12.35 11.26 6.06
C GLN A 109 -13.20 10.21 6.80
N TRP A 110 -13.94 9.39 6.06
CA TRP A 110 -14.65 8.22 6.57
C TRP A 110 -13.84 6.94 6.31
N ASN A 111 -12.80 6.74 7.10
CA ASN A 111 -11.90 5.59 6.98
C ASN A 111 -12.43 4.36 7.75
N LYS A 112 -13.58 3.82 7.33
CA LYS A 112 -14.20 2.62 7.93
C LYS A 112 -14.41 1.52 6.92
N TRP A 113 -14.21 0.28 7.36
CA TRP A 113 -14.51 -0.95 6.62
C TRP A 113 -15.80 -1.56 7.14
N LEU A 114 -16.53 -2.26 6.28
CA LEU A 114 -17.74 -3.00 6.64
C LEU A 114 -17.66 -4.40 6.04
N ILE A 115 -18.10 -5.40 6.81
CA ILE A 115 -18.27 -6.78 6.36
C ILE A 115 -19.74 -7.15 6.56
N GLU A 116 -20.35 -7.72 5.53
CA GLU A 116 -21.72 -8.23 5.56
C GLU A 116 -21.75 -9.66 5.04
N PHE A 117 -22.39 -10.58 5.75
CA PHE A 117 -22.56 -11.97 5.32
C PHE A 117 -23.74 -12.63 6.04
N ALA A 118 -24.45 -13.51 5.34
CA ALA A 118 -25.56 -14.29 5.91
C ALA A 118 -26.66 -13.44 6.61
N GLY A 119 -26.89 -12.20 6.16
CA GLY A 119 -27.85 -11.28 6.78
C GLY A 119 -27.32 -10.57 8.03
N GLU A 120 -26.07 -10.82 8.40
CA GLU A 120 -25.35 -10.13 9.47
C GLU A 120 -24.43 -9.05 8.89
N ALA A 121 -24.18 -8.00 9.68
CA ALA A 121 -23.24 -6.94 9.35
C ALA A 121 -22.35 -6.64 10.57
N SER A 122 -21.09 -6.33 10.31
CA SER A 122 -20.17 -5.87 11.35
C SER A 122 -20.53 -4.46 11.80
N GLU A 123 -20.11 -4.09 13.02
CA GLU A 123 -19.88 -2.68 13.33
C GLU A 123 -18.82 -2.10 12.38
N PRO A 124 -18.86 -0.80 12.04
CA PRO A 124 -17.83 -0.18 11.21
C PRO A 124 -16.42 -0.37 11.80
N ILE A 125 -15.55 -1.03 11.07
CA ILE A 125 -14.19 -1.36 11.49
C ILE A 125 -13.25 -0.20 11.14
N ASP A 126 -12.45 0.25 12.10
CA ASP A 126 -11.49 1.32 11.89
C ASP A 126 -10.46 0.95 10.82
N GLY A 127 -10.33 1.80 9.81
CA GLY A 127 -9.25 1.70 8.84
C GLY A 127 -7.92 2.18 9.39
N PHE A 128 -6.92 2.18 8.52
CA PHE A 128 -5.56 2.62 8.81
C PHE A 128 -5.20 3.83 7.95
N PRO A 129 -4.30 4.72 8.40
CA PRO A 129 -3.82 5.82 7.58
C PRO A 129 -3.11 5.27 6.34
N VAL A 130 -3.42 5.85 5.19
CA VAL A 130 -2.75 5.49 3.93
C VAL A 130 -1.49 6.31 3.79
N TRP A 131 -0.36 5.65 3.57
CA TRP A 131 0.92 6.29 3.31
C TRP A 131 0.95 6.74 1.84
N ALA A 132 0.61 8.01 1.60
CA ALA A 132 0.56 8.59 0.27
C ALA A 132 1.18 9.99 0.22
N PHE A 133 1.49 10.46 -0.99
CA PHE A 133 1.87 11.83 -1.24
C PHE A 133 0.63 12.61 -1.70
N PHE A 134 0.29 13.73 -1.06
CA PHE A 134 -0.91 14.52 -1.40
C PHE A 134 -0.64 15.57 -2.49
N TYR A 135 0.63 15.82 -2.82
CA TYR A 135 1.01 16.77 -3.87
C TYR A 135 2.23 16.25 -4.63
N GLY A 136 2.21 16.37 -5.95
CA GLY A 136 3.31 15.97 -6.82
C GLY A 136 3.38 16.89 -8.03
N LYS A 137 4.47 17.64 -8.17
CA LYS A 137 4.74 18.46 -9.36
C LYS A 137 6.22 18.43 -9.69
N ILE A 138 6.54 18.08 -10.92
CA ILE A 138 7.91 18.07 -11.44
C ILE A 138 8.07 19.23 -12.43
N THR A 139 9.13 20.01 -12.29
CA THR A 139 9.52 21.06 -13.22
C THR A 139 11.01 20.94 -13.53
N ALA A 140 11.35 20.80 -14.81
CA ALA A 140 12.73 20.82 -15.26
C ALA A 140 13.22 22.27 -15.43
N SER A 141 14.48 22.52 -15.14
CA SER A 141 15.13 23.82 -15.39
C SER A 141 15.56 23.98 -16.85
N ASP A 142 15.90 22.87 -17.51
CA ASP A 142 16.23 22.80 -18.93
C ASP A 142 15.34 21.79 -19.64
N THR A 143 14.94 22.06 -20.89
CA THR A 143 14.15 21.14 -21.73
C THR A 143 14.89 20.78 -23.03
N SER A 144 16.19 21.10 -23.10
CA SER A 144 17.05 20.79 -24.23
C SER A 144 17.25 19.28 -24.41
N THR A 145 17.38 18.85 -25.67
CA THR A 145 17.59 17.42 -25.98
C THR A 145 19.00 16.99 -25.60
N SER A 146 19.10 15.97 -24.74
CA SER A 146 20.35 15.29 -24.43
C SER A 146 20.78 14.40 -25.61
N SER A 147 22.07 14.39 -25.96
CA SER A 147 22.62 13.51 -27.00
C SER A 147 23.66 12.57 -26.37
N GLY A 148 23.76 11.33 -26.85
CA GLY A 148 24.63 10.32 -26.23
C GLY A 148 26.12 10.69 -26.17
N GLY A 149 26.58 11.64 -26.99
CA GLY A 149 27.96 12.17 -26.93
C GLY A 149 28.16 13.33 -25.97
N PHE A 150 27.07 14.02 -25.58
CA PHE A 150 27.08 15.18 -24.70
C PHE A 150 25.81 15.18 -23.84
N PRO A 151 25.81 14.45 -22.71
CA PRO A 151 24.67 14.41 -21.82
C PRO A 151 24.40 15.82 -21.26
N THR A 152 23.15 16.24 -21.32
CA THR A 152 22.72 17.55 -20.79
C THR A 152 22.38 17.39 -19.31
N ARG A 153 23.16 18.07 -18.45
CA ARG A 153 22.84 18.16 -17.03
C ARG A 153 21.61 19.02 -16.83
N ASN A 154 20.61 18.47 -16.18
CA ASN A 154 19.34 19.12 -15.93
C ASN A 154 19.04 19.11 -14.44
N LEU A 155 18.77 20.29 -13.89
CA LEU A 155 18.30 20.41 -12.53
C LEU A 155 16.78 20.24 -12.52
N VAL A 156 16.30 19.20 -11.87
CA VAL A 156 14.88 18.88 -11.76
C VAL A 156 14.38 19.26 -10.38
N THR A 157 13.29 20.03 -10.35
CA THR A 157 12.60 20.39 -9.11
C THR A 157 11.35 19.53 -8.96
N ILE A 158 11.28 18.79 -7.87
CA ILE A 158 10.16 17.94 -7.48
C ILE A 158 9.51 18.57 -6.24
N ASN A 159 8.27 19.02 -6.37
CA ASN A 159 7.47 19.43 -5.24
C ASN A 159 6.63 18.25 -4.78
N LEU A 160 6.78 17.86 -3.52
CA LEU A 160 6.19 16.67 -2.92
C LEU A 160 5.49 17.01 -1.62
N GLY A 161 4.18 16.77 -1.54
CA GLY A 161 3.41 16.88 -0.31
C GLY A 161 3.34 15.52 0.38
N ILE A 162 3.72 15.44 1.65
CA ILE A 162 3.73 14.17 2.40
C ILE A 162 2.55 14.09 3.38
N THR A 163 1.82 12.98 3.42
CA THR A 163 0.69 12.81 4.36
C THR A 163 1.12 12.35 5.76
N ASN A 164 2.31 11.78 5.87
CA ASN A 164 2.84 11.22 7.10
C ASN A 164 4.27 11.73 7.30
N THR A 165 4.63 11.98 8.56
CA THR A 165 5.98 12.45 8.90
C THR A 165 7.02 11.41 8.49
N VAL A 166 8.07 11.85 7.79
CA VAL A 166 9.27 11.05 7.52
C VAL A 166 10.29 11.41 8.60
N PRO A 167 10.52 10.53 9.59
CA PRO A 167 11.42 10.83 10.69
C PRO A 167 12.89 10.78 10.26
N ALA A 168 13.79 11.21 11.15
CA ALA A 168 15.22 10.97 11.02
C ALA A 168 15.52 9.48 10.75
N GLY A 169 16.39 9.21 9.78
CA GLY A 169 16.67 7.85 9.28
C GLY A 169 15.66 7.31 8.27
N GLY A 170 14.57 8.04 8.00
CA GLY A 170 13.62 7.71 6.94
C GLY A 170 14.21 7.93 5.54
N LEU A 171 13.67 7.21 4.55
CA LEU A 171 14.13 7.22 3.17
C LEU A 171 13.02 7.68 2.22
N ILE A 172 13.40 8.50 1.24
CA ILE A 172 12.56 8.83 0.07
C ILE A 172 13.24 8.24 -1.16
N ASN A 173 12.58 7.28 -1.81
CA ASN A 173 13.08 6.70 -3.06
C ASN A 173 12.58 7.52 -4.24
N ILE A 174 13.49 7.91 -5.12
CA ILE A 174 13.19 8.63 -6.36
C ILE A 174 13.56 7.70 -7.52
N LEU A 175 12.58 7.45 -8.39
CA LEU A 175 12.75 6.69 -9.62
C LEU A 175 12.38 7.59 -10.80
N ALA A 176 13.38 7.98 -11.58
CA ALA A 176 13.21 8.73 -12.81
C ALA A 176 12.75 7.81 -13.97
N PRO A 177 12.13 8.36 -15.01
CA PRO A 177 11.82 7.61 -16.23
C PRO A 177 13.06 7.01 -16.89
N ALA A 178 12.86 5.98 -17.70
CA ALA A 178 13.94 5.40 -18.49
C ALA A 178 14.61 6.47 -19.37
N GLY A 179 15.94 6.47 -19.39
CA GLY A 179 16.76 7.42 -20.15
C GLY A 179 17.32 8.59 -19.33
N PHE A 180 16.83 8.84 -18.12
CA PHE A 180 17.45 9.74 -17.16
C PHE A 180 18.47 9.00 -16.31
N LEU A 181 19.61 9.64 -16.06
CA LEU A 181 20.66 9.12 -15.19
C LEU A 181 20.91 10.06 -14.02
N ILE A 182 20.95 9.47 -12.83
CA ILE A 182 21.32 10.07 -11.56
C ILE A 182 22.68 9.50 -11.18
N ASP A 183 23.63 10.37 -10.85
CA ASP A 183 24.98 9.97 -10.46
C ASP A 183 24.98 9.16 -9.15
N SER A 184 25.96 8.27 -8.99
CA SER A 184 26.14 7.50 -7.74
C SER A 184 26.34 8.41 -6.53
N GLU A 185 27.16 9.45 -6.71
CA GLU A 185 27.30 10.58 -5.77
C GLU A 185 26.36 11.70 -6.22
N CYS A 186 25.06 11.51 -6.00
CA CYS A 186 24.06 12.49 -6.40
C CYS A 186 24.05 13.73 -5.49
N ASP A 187 23.70 14.87 -6.07
CA ASP A 187 23.50 16.12 -5.37
C ASP A 187 21.99 16.44 -5.33
N ALA A 188 21.45 16.52 -4.11
CA ALA A 188 20.06 16.86 -3.90
C ALA A 188 19.89 17.78 -2.69
N THR A 189 19.01 18.76 -2.83
CA THR A 189 18.61 19.65 -1.74
C THR A 189 17.13 19.50 -1.46
N VAL A 190 16.75 19.52 -0.18
CA VAL A 190 15.34 19.48 0.24
C VAL A 190 15.05 20.73 1.06
N VAL A 191 13.98 21.45 0.72
CA VAL A 191 13.51 22.60 1.49
C VAL A 191 12.01 22.49 1.71
N GLU A 192 11.53 22.92 2.87
CA GLU A 192 10.10 23.19 3.05
C GLU A 192 9.71 24.37 2.15
N ARG A 193 8.75 24.17 1.25
CA ARG A 193 8.47 25.12 0.16
C ARG A 193 8.01 26.49 0.67
N ASP A 194 7.17 26.51 1.69
CA ASP A 194 6.51 27.74 2.14
C ASP A 194 7.34 28.47 3.22
N ALA A 195 8.02 27.73 4.10
CA ALA A 195 8.91 28.30 5.11
C ALA A 195 10.33 28.60 4.59
N GLY A 196 10.77 27.92 3.51
CA GLY A 196 12.14 27.98 3.02
C GLY A 196 13.17 27.27 3.92
N THR A 197 12.71 26.50 4.91
CA THR A 197 13.58 25.80 5.87
C THR A 197 14.29 24.64 5.16
N PRO A 198 15.63 24.62 5.12
CA PRO A 198 16.37 23.50 4.55
C PRO A 198 16.27 22.27 5.45
N ILE A 199 16.06 21.12 4.83
CA ILE A 199 16.08 19.81 5.47
C ILE A 199 17.36 19.10 5.04
N GLU A 200 18.21 18.76 6.01
CA GLU A 200 19.44 18.05 5.70
C GLU A 200 19.14 16.60 5.32
N VAL A 201 19.55 16.23 4.11
CA VAL A 201 19.44 14.87 3.57
C VAL A 201 20.76 14.42 2.98
N LEU A 202 20.98 13.11 2.95
CA LEU A 202 22.04 12.48 2.17
C LEU A 202 21.43 11.85 0.92
N CYS A 203 21.87 12.27 -0.26
CA CYS A 203 21.51 11.64 -1.52
C CYS A 203 22.45 10.48 -1.82
N GLN A 204 21.89 9.31 -2.15
CA GLN A 204 22.66 8.13 -2.54
C GLN A 204 22.07 7.55 -3.84
N GLY A 205 22.84 7.62 -4.92
CA GLY A 205 22.53 6.93 -6.17
C GLY A 205 22.92 5.45 -6.11
N ALA A 206 22.55 4.69 -7.14
CA ALA A 206 23.00 3.31 -7.26
C ALA A 206 24.53 3.22 -7.45
N ALA A 207 25.09 2.00 -7.29
CA ALA A 207 26.54 1.74 -7.43
C ALA A 207 27.13 2.14 -8.80
N ARG A 208 26.27 2.31 -9.81
CA ARG A 208 26.58 2.94 -11.10
C ARG A 208 25.44 3.92 -11.43
N PRO A 209 25.70 4.98 -12.20
CA PRO A 209 24.65 5.91 -12.61
C PRO A 209 23.46 5.17 -13.21
N SER A 210 22.28 5.43 -12.66
CA SER A 210 21.02 4.76 -13.00
C SER A 210 19.86 5.76 -12.87
N ASN A 211 18.64 5.34 -13.16
CA ASN A 211 17.47 6.20 -13.03
C ASN A 211 16.92 6.25 -11.59
N GLU A 212 17.67 5.83 -10.58
CA GLU A 212 17.19 5.77 -9.19
C GLU A 212 18.19 6.39 -8.19
N CYS A 213 17.64 7.02 -7.15
CA CYS A 213 18.38 7.41 -5.96
C CYS A 213 17.51 7.39 -4.71
N GLN A 214 18.15 7.45 -3.55
CA GLN A 214 17.49 7.53 -2.25
C GLN A 214 17.93 8.81 -1.54
N LEU A 215 16.97 9.50 -0.90
CA LEU A 215 17.25 10.60 0.03
C LEU A 215 17.05 10.10 1.46
N LEU A 216 18.13 10.09 2.24
CA LEU A 216 18.12 9.75 3.65
C LEU A 216 17.97 11.01 4.49
N VAL A 217 16.93 11.08 5.32
CA VAL A 217 16.72 12.18 6.26
C VAL A 217 17.72 12.05 7.41
N LEU A 218 18.54 13.09 7.63
CA LEU A 218 19.60 13.03 8.64
C LEU A 218 19.08 13.16 10.08
N SER A 219 19.94 12.83 11.04
CA SER A 219 19.62 12.89 12.46
C SER A 219 19.22 14.30 12.89
N GLY A 220 18.13 14.43 13.65
CA GLY A 220 17.61 15.72 14.11
C GLY A 220 16.76 16.46 13.06
N GLN A 221 16.56 15.88 11.88
CA GLN A 221 15.66 16.39 10.85
C GLN A 221 14.43 15.49 10.72
N GLU A 222 13.34 16.07 10.25
CA GLU A 222 12.14 15.33 9.82
C GLU A 222 11.45 16.09 8.70
N LEU A 223 10.73 15.36 7.86
CA LEU A 223 9.74 15.99 6.99
C LEU A 223 8.38 15.79 7.66
N THR A 224 7.72 16.88 8.05
CA THR A 224 6.44 16.88 8.76
C THR A 224 5.26 16.60 7.83
N SER A 225 4.26 15.90 8.36
CA SER A 225 3.03 15.64 7.62
C SER A 225 2.30 16.92 7.22
N ASN A 226 1.57 16.85 6.10
CA ASN A 226 0.77 17.93 5.51
C ASN A 226 1.57 19.16 5.05
N VAL A 227 2.88 19.00 4.85
CA VAL A 227 3.78 20.03 4.32
C VAL A 227 4.25 19.65 2.91
N ILE A 228 4.47 20.67 2.07
CA ILE A 228 5.04 20.50 0.72
C ILE A 228 6.53 20.80 0.78
N TYR A 229 7.32 19.82 0.35
CA TYR A 229 8.77 19.92 0.23
C TYR A 229 9.16 20.12 -1.24
N GLN A 230 10.13 20.98 -1.47
CA GLN A 230 10.77 21.16 -2.75
C GLN A 230 12.12 20.43 -2.72
N ILE A 231 12.20 19.35 -3.49
CA ILE A 231 13.41 18.58 -3.73
C ILE A 231 14.01 19.09 -5.04
N THR A 232 15.30 19.38 -5.05
CA THR A 232 16.02 19.73 -6.26
C THR A 232 17.11 18.69 -6.47
N LEU A 233 17.13 18.06 -7.65
CA LEU A 233 18.00 16.92 -7.96
C LEU A 233 18.66 17.13 -9.33
N MET A 234 19.95 16.86 -9.42
CA MET A 234 20.66 16.84 -10.70
C MET A 234 20.46 15.51 -11.44
N VAL A 235 20.09 15.58 -12.72
CA VAL A 235 19.98 14.42 -13.61
C VAL A 235 20.69 14.67 -14.95
N THR A 236 20.98 13.62 -15.71
CA THR A 236 21.60 13.66 -17.06
C THR A 236 20.85 12.82 -18.08
#